data_AF-A0A9D8ET55-F1
#
_entry.id   AF-A0A9D8ET55-F1
#
_cell.length_a   1.000
_cell.length_b   1.000
_cell.length_c   1.000
_cell.angle_alpha   90.00
_cell.angle_beta   90.00
_cell.angle_gamma   90.00
#
_symmetry.space_group_name_H-M   'P 1'
#
loop_
_entity.id
_entity.type
_entity.pdbx_description
1 polymer ?
#
loop_
_entity_poly.entity_id
_entity_poly.type
_entity_poly.pdbx_seq_one_letter_code
_entity_poly.pdbx_strand_id
1 'polypeptide(L)'
;MVKVSKKRSSKAGMPAGSLIHIGEKKVDKIKIKLINYSEHDFIEQDIKDIEQCFEYKDEKTVTWINIDGIHDIEILSKLGDCFGFHPLILEDILNTEQRPKIEDFTDYIYIVLKMIDYEKNLKEITFEQVSIIP
;
A
#
# COMPACT_ATOMS: atom_id res chain seq x y z
N MET A 1 8.71 -15.25 -22.69
CA MET A 1 9.64 -15.98 -21.81
C MET A 1 9.35 -15.53 -20.39
N VAL A 2 8.80 -16.40 -19.54
CA VAL A 2 8.41 -16.03 -18.17
C VAL A 2 9.70 -15.76 -17.39
N LYS A 3 9.96 -14.49 -17.02
CA LYS A 3 11.03 -14.14 -16.08
C LYS A 3 10.66 -14.78 -14.75
N VAL A 4 11.31 -15.90 -14.40
CA VAL A 4 11.20 -16.47 -13.06
C VAL A 4 11.79 -15.44 -12.09
N SER A 5 10.90 -14.79 -11.33
CA SER A 5 11.25 -13.75 -10.37
C SER A 5 12.18 -14.33 -9.30
N LYS A 6 13.48 -14.02 -9.38
CA LYS A 6 14.50 -14.38 -8.36
C LYS A 6 14.11 -13.91 -6.94
N LYS A 7 13.21 -12.92 -6.81
CA LYS A 7 12.80 -12.31 -5.55
C LYS A 7 11.84 -13.15 -4.71
N ARG A 8 11.13 -14.14 -5.27
CA ARG A 8 10.23 -14.99 -4.45
C ARG A 8 10.98 -15.85 -3.42
N SER A 9 12.25 -16.19 -3.68
CA SER A 9 13.04 -17.02 -2.77
C SER A 9 13.37 -16.34 -1.43
N SER A 10 13.37 -15.00 -1.36
CA SER A 10 13.72 -14.27 -0.14
C SER A 10 12.68 -14.41 0.99
N LYS A 11 11.46 -14.88 0.67
CA LYS A 11 10.40 -15.15 1.65
C LYS A 11 10.40 -16.60 2.14
N ALA A 12 11.17 -17.49 1.50
CA ALA A 12 11.10 -18.92 1.78
C ALA A 12 11.59 -19.22 3.21
N GLY A 13 10.74 -19.86 4.02
CA GLY A 13 11.07 -20.25 5.40
C GLY A 13 10.79 -19.19 6.47
N MET A 14 10.25 -18.02 6.10
CA MET A 14 9.87 -16.98 7.06
C MET A 14 8.46 -17.20 7.61
N PRO A 15 8.20 -16.79 8.87
CA PRO A 15 6.88 -16.92 9.47
C PRO A 15 5.86 -16.03 8.74
N ALA A 16 4.59 -16.43 8.76
CA ALA A 16 3.50 -15.61 8.24
C ALA A 16 3.38 -14.31 9.07
N GLY A 17 3.09 -13.20 8.41
CA GLY A 17 3.13 -11.84 8.95
C GLY A 17 4.50 -11.15 8.81
N SER A 18 5.46 -11.73 8.09
CA SER A 18 6.79 -11.12 7.92
C SER A 18 6.75 -9.97 6.91
N LEU A 19 7.09 -8.77 7.37
CA LEU A 19 7.11 -7.58 6.54
C LEU A 19 8.38 -7.52 5.68
N ILE A 20 8.28 -8.00 4.43
CA ILE A 20 9.38 -8.01 3.47
C ILE A 20 8.88 -7.49 2.14
N HIS A 21 9.51 -6.42 1.65
CA HIS A 21 9.20 -5.90 0.33
C HIS A 21 9.65 -6.87 -0.78
N ILE A 22 8.68 -7.44 -1.49
CA ILE A 22 8.91 -8.34 -2.63
C ILE A 22 8.40 -7.64 -3.87
N GLY A 23 9.33 -7.21 -4.72
CA GLY A 23 9.03 -6.45 -5.91
C GLY A 23 10.16 -5.53 -6.30
N GLU A 24 10.00 -4.80 -7.40
CA GLU A 24 10.91 -3.73 -7.78
C GLU A 24 10.60 -2.45 -7.01
N LYS A 25 11.63 -1.86 -6.38
CA LYS A 25 11.51 -0.55 -5.75
C LYS A 25 11.48 0.48 -6.87
N LYS A 26 10.30 1.01 -7.17
CA LYS A 26 10.10 1.99 -8.27
C LYS A 26 10.45 3.43 -7.87
N VAL A 27 10.45 3.75 -6.58
CA VAL A 27 10.70 5.11 -6.07
C VAL A 27 11.70 5.08 -4.92
N ASP A 28 12.59 6.08 -4.87
CA ASP A 28 13.61 6.18 -3.82
C ASP A 28 13.08 6.76 -2.51
N LYS A 29 12.09 7.67 -2.61
CA LYS A 29 11.47 8.37 -1.49
C LYS A 29 9.99 8.09 -1.45
N ILE A 30 9.50 7.90 -0.23
CA ILE A 30 8.08 7.75 0.03
C ILE A 30 7.40 9.10 -0.03
N LYS A 31 6.22 9.12 -0.62
CA LYS A 31 5.35 10.29 -0.62
C LYS A 31 4.04 9.89 0.03
N ILE A 32 3.61 10.68 0.99
CA ILE A 32 2.34 10.48 1.66
C ILE A 32 1.52 11.73 1.38
N LYS A 33 0.37 11.55 0.74
CA LYS A 33 -0.61 12.60 0.52
C LYS A 33 -1.83 12.33 1.38
N LEU A 34 -2.21 13.32 2.16
CA LEU A 34 -3.41 13.32 2.99
C LEU A 34 -4.45 14.21 2.34
N ILE A 35 -5.63 13.66 2.12
CA ILE A 35 -6.83 14.38 1.68
C ILE A 35 -7.89 14.13 2.73
N ASN A 36 -8.34 15.18 3.41
CA ASN A 36 -9.47 15.11 4.35
C ASN A 36 -10.57 16.06 3.88
N TYR A 37 -11.81 15.58 3.84
CA TYR A 37 -12.91 16.39 3.35
C TYR A 37 -14.26 16.06 4.01
N SER A 38 -15.13 17.07 3.99
CA SER A 38 -16.52 17.00 4.41
C SER A 38 -17.39 17.83 3.44
N GLU A 39 -18.65 18.06 3.78
CA GLU A 39 -19.51 18.98 3.03
C GLU A 39 -19.08 20.46 3.16
N HIS A 40 -18.27 20.79 4.17
CA HIS A 40 -17.94 22.16 4.53
C HIS A 40 -16.45 22.48 4.37
N ASP A 41 -15.59 21.49 4.58
CA ASP A 41 -14.15 21.67 4.66
C ASP A 41 -13.42 20.70 3.71
N PHE A 42 -12.27 21.15 3.21
CA PHE A 42 -11.39 20.36 2.37
C PHE A 42 -9.93 20.72 2.69
N ILE A 43 -9.13 19.69 2.93
CA ILE A 43 -7.70 19.80 3.20
C ILE A 43 -6.98 18.79 2.30
N GLU A 44 -5.97 19.26 1.56
CA GLU A 44 -5.04 18.42 0.82
C GLU A 44 -3.62 18.88 1.13
N GLN A 45 -2.77 17.95 1.60
CA GLN A 45 -1.38 18.24 1.91
C GLN A 45 -0.48 17.02 1.75
N ASP A 46 0.77 17.27 1.38
CA ASP A 46 1.84 16.27 1.45
C ASP A 46 2.39 16.22 2.89
N ILE A 47 2.31 15.06 3.53
CA ILE A 47 2.79 14.84 4.89
C ILE A 47 4.10 14.03 4.90
N LYS A 48 4.94 14.28 5.90
CA LYS A 48 6.22 13.56 6.06
C LYS A 48 6.13 12.41 7.05
N ASP A 49 5.28 12.57 8.06
CA ASP A 49 5.07 11.59 9.10
C ASP A 49 3.66 11.04 8.98
N ILE A 50 3.53 9.73 8.91
CA ILE A 50 2.25 9.06 8.79
C ILE A 50 1.37 9.29 10.03
N GLU A 51 1.98 9.56 11.19
CA GLU A 51 1.25 9.84 12.43
C GLU A 51 0.36 11.09 12.32
N GLN A 52 0.68 12.02 11.41
CA GLN A 52 -0.15 13.20 11.14
C GLN A 52 -1.54 12.83 10.63
N CYS A 53 -1.75 11.67 10.01
CA CYS A 53 -3.08 11.26 9.58
C CYS A 53 -3.93 10.66 10.72
N PHE A 54 -3.34 10.32 11.86
CA PHE A 54 -4.03 9.64 12.95
C PHE A 54 -5.02 10.55 13.69
N GLU A 55 -4.80 11.87 13.65
CA GLU A 55 -5.73 12.85 14.22
C GLU A 55 -7.13 12.79 13.55
N TYR A 56 -7.19 12.35 12.30
CA TYR A 56 -8.43 12.26 11.52
C TYR A 56 -9.14 10.90 11.66
N LYS A 57 -8.59 9.95 12.43
CA LYS A 57 -9.11 8.58 12.51
C LYS A 57 -10.53 8.51 13.07
N ASP A 58 -10.83 9.33 14.08
CA ASP A 58 -12.10 9.32 14.80
C ASP A 58 -13.04 10.48 14.37
N GLU A 59 -12.66 11.23 13.34
CA GLU A 59 -13.49 12.29 12.79
C GLU A 59 -14.63 11.75 11.93
N LYS A 60 -15.70 12.55 11.82
CA LYS A 60 -16.84 12.24 10.93
C LYS A 60 -16.60 12.67 9.46
N THR A 61 -15.36 12.98 9.13
CA THR A 61 -14.90 13.41 7.81
C THR A 61 -14.42 12.19 7.00
N VAL A 62 -14.28 12.35 5.69
CA VAL A 62 -13.66 11.31 4.85
C VAL A 62 -12.18 11.61 4.73
N THR A 63 -11.34 10.66 5.14
CA THR A 63 -9.88 10.77 5.09
C THR A 63 -9.32 9.78 4.09
N TRP A 64 -8.71 10.28 3.01
CA TRP A 64 -7.96 9.49 2.05
C TRP A 64 -6.46 9.72 2.24
N ILE A 65 -5.76 8.65 2.62
CA ILE A 65 -4.30 8.60 2.76
C ILE A 65 -3.73 7.86 1.55
N ASN A 66 -3.01 8.56 0.68
CA ASN A 66 -2.31 7.96 -0.46
C ASN A 66 -0.82 7.82 -0.15
N ILE A 67 -0.28 6.60 -0.28
CA ILE A 67 1.12 6.28 0.04
C ILE A 67 1.81 5.72 -1.20
N ASP A 68 2.70 6.51 -1.79
CA ASP A 68 3.53 6.08 -2.90
C ASP A 68 4.86 5.55 -2.37
N GLY A 69 5.25 4.35 -2.80
CA GLY A 69 6.54 3.76 -2.44
C GLY A 69 6.52 2.98 -1.13
N ILE A 70 5.66 1.96 -1.04
CA ILE A 70 5.44 1.07 0.12
C ILE A 70 6.65 0.24 0.62
N HIS A 71 7.89 0.63 0.32
CA HIS A 71 9.10 -0.13 0.69
C HIS A 71 9.59 0.14 2.12
N ASP A 72 9.03 1.13 2.82
CA ASP A 72 9.32 1.40 4.22
C ASP A 72 8.35 0.65 5.12
N ILE A 73 8.93 -0.31 5.83
CA ILE A 73 8.23 -1.22 6.74
C ILE A 73 7.73 -0.46 7.97
N GLU A 74 8.42 0.60 8.41
CA GLU A 74 8.07 1.33 9.62
C GLU A 74 6.71 2.04 9.45
N ILE A 75 6.50 2.69 8.30
CA ILE A 75 5.23 3.35 7.97
C ILE A 75 4.07 2.35 7.98
N LEU A 76 4.24 1.18 7.35
CA LEU A 76 3.21 0.15 7.31
C LEU A 76 2.95 -0.45 8.69
N SER A 77 3.98 -0.62 9.53
CA SER A 77 3.81 -1.08 10.92
C SER A 77 2.98 -0.08 11.72
N LYS A 78 3.32 1.22 11.65
CA LYS A 78 2.58 2.28 12.35
C LYS A 78 1.11 2.33 11.91
N LEU A 79 0.83 2.16 10.61
CA LEU A 79 -0.54 2.05 10.10
C LEU A 79 -1.25 0.81 10.62
N GLY A 80 -0.57 -0.34 10.60
CA GLY A 80 -1.09 -1.59 11.13
C GLY A 80 -1.49 -1.48 12.59
N ASP A 81 -0.61 -0.92 13.42
CA ASP A 81 -0.85 -0.73 14.85
C ASP A 81 -1.97 0.29 15.12
N CYS A 82 -2.01 1.38 14.36
CA CYS A 82 -3.01 2.44 14.54
C CYS A 82 -4.41 2.02 14.08
N PHE A 83 -4.54 1.40 12.90
CA PHE A 83 -5.82 1.03 12.30
C PHE A 83 -6.24 -0.42 12.58
N GLY A 84 -5.38 -1.23 13.21
CA GLY A 84 -5.67 -2.63 13.53
C GLY A 84 -5.61 -3.56 12.32
N PHE A 85 -4.79 -3.25 11.31
CA PHE A 85 -4.65 -4.11 10.13
C PHE A 85 -3.95 -5.41 10.49
N HIS A 86 -4.48 -6.51 9.97
CA HIS A 86 -3.93 -7.83 10.23
C HIS A 86 -2.53 -7.95 9.60
N PRO A 87 -1.53 -8.55 10.27
CA PRO A 87 -0.16 -8.63 9.75
C PRO A 87 -0.04 -9.27 8.36
N LEU A 88 -0.94 -10.18 8.02
CA LEU A 88 -1.04 -10.80 6.69
C LEU A 88 -1.37 -9.79 5.58
N ILE A 89 -2.16 -8.76 5.89
CA ILE A 89 -2.49 -7.70 4.92
C ILE A 89 -1.28 -6.81 4.67
N LEU A 90 -0.55 -6.45 5.72
CA LEU A 90 0.68 -5.66 5.58
C LEU A 90 1.74 -6.43 4.77
N GLU A 91 1.88 -7.73 5.02
CA GLU A 91 2.70 -8.62 4.21
C GLU A 91 2.25 -8.67 2.75
N ASP A 92 0.93 -8.67 2.51
CA ASP A 92 0.37 -8.72 1.16
C ASP A 92 0.56 -7.43 0.39
N ILE A 93 0.44 -6.27 1.05
CA ILE A 93 0.75 -4.95 0.49
C ILE A 93 2.20 -4.94 0.01
N LEU A 94 3.14 -5.43 0.81
CA LEU A 94 4.57 -5.49 0.50
C LEU A 94 4.93 -6.47 -0.63
N ASN A 95 4.04 -7.39 -0.96
CA ASN A 95 4.22 -8.35 -2.05
C ASN A 95 3.55 -7.82 -3.33
N THR A 96 4.28 -7.07 -4.16
CA THR A 96 3.71 -6.41 -5.35
C THR A 96 3.46 -7.35 -6.54
N GLU A 97 3.68 -8.65 -6.36
CA GLU A 97 3.47 -9.71 -7.36
C GLU A 97 2.16 -10.50 -7.10
N GLN A 98 1.26 -9.99 -6.23
CA GLN A 98 -0.03 -10.63 -5.98
C GLN A 98 -0.95 -10.52 -7.20
N ARG A 99 -1.90 -11.46 -7.32
CA ARG A 99 -3.02 -11.33 -8.24
C ARG A 99 -4.06 -10.39 -7.63
N PRO A 100 -4.83 -9.64 -8.44
CA PRO A 100 -5.96 -8.88 -7.94
C PRO A 100 -6.92 -9.76 -7.13
N LYS A 101 -7.36 -9.25 -5.99
CA LYS A 101 -8.24 -9.94 -5.05
C LYS A 101 -9.02 -8.95 -4.20
N ILE A 102 -10.07 -9.45 -3.56
CA ILE A 102 -10.81 -8.79 -2.50
C ILE A 102 -10.89 -9.74 -1.31
N GLU A 103 -10.63 -9.23 -0.12
CA GLU A 103 -10.74 -9.97 1.14
C GLU A 103 -11.61 -9.15 2.09
N ASP A 104 -12.62 -9.79 2.66
CA ASP A 104 -13.58 -9.18 3.57
C ASP A 104 -13.21 -9.55 5.00
N PHE A 105 -12.83 -8.54 5.80
CA PHE A 105 -12.57 -8.67 7.23
C PHE A 105 -13.71 -8.06 8.01
N THR A 106 -13.84 -8.43 9.28
CA THR A 106 -14.92 -7.91 10.14
C THR A 106 -14.96 -6.38 10.21
N ASP A 107 -13.79 -5.73 10.16
CA ASP A 107 -13.67 -4.28 10.39
C ASP A 107 -13.34 -3.47 9.11
N TYR A 108 -12.90 -4.12 8.03
CA TYR A 108 -12.49 -3.45 6.79
C TYR A 108 -12.47 -4.40 5.60
N ILE A 109 -12.43 -3.84 4.39
CA ILE A 109 -12.23 -4.59 3.14
C ILE A 109 -10.79 -4.37 2.67
N TYR A 110 -10.11 -5.43 2.25
CA TYR A 110 -8.82 -5.30 1.59
C TYR A 110 -8.95 -5.59 0.09
N ILE A 111 -8.52 -4.64 -0.74
CA ILE A 111 -8.59 -4.75 -2.20
C ILE A 111 -7.19 -4.63 -2.79
N VAL A 112 -6.84 -5.56 -3.68
CA VAL A 112 -5.61 -5.52 -4.48
C VAL A 112 -5.97 -5.39 -5.94
N LEU A 113 -5.40 -4.40 -6.61
CA LEU A 113 -5.59 -4.10 -8.04
C LEU A 113 -4.24 -4.04 -8.77
N LYS A 114 -4.28 -4.10 -10.11
CA LYS A 114 -3.14 -3.78 -10.97
C LYS A 114 -3.48 -2.58 -11.84
N MET A 115 -2.72 -1.51 -11.68
CA MET A 115 -2.66 -0.41 -12.64
C MET A 115 -1.79 -0.86 -13.82
N ILE A 116 -2.26 -0.56 -15.03
CA ILE A 116 -1.61 -0.95 -16.28
C ILE A 116 -1.13 0.32 -16.96
N ASP A 117 0.14 0.38 -17.31
CA ASP A 117 0.70 1.47 -18.11
C ASP A 117 1.38 0.92 -19.36
N TYR A 118 1.30 1.66 -20.46
CA TYR A 118 1.95 1.29 -21.72
C TYR A 118 3.10 2.24 -22.04
N GLU A 119 4.31 1.74 -21.88
CA GLU A 119 5.52 2.52 -22.11
C GLU A 119 5.84 2.55 -23.61
N LYS A 120 5.42 3.63 -24.28
CA LYS A 120 5.53 3.78 -25.74
C LYS A 120 6.95 3.60 -26.29
N ASN A 121 7.96 4.00 -25.52
CA ASN A 121 9.37 3.95 -25.93
C ASN A 121 9.91 2.51 -25.95
N LEU A 122 9.58 1.73 -24.91
CA LEU A 122 9.99 0.33 -24.80
C LEU A 122 9.02 -0.63 -25.52
N LYS A 123 7.82 -0.15 -25.87
CA LYS A 123 6.69 -0.95 -26.39
C LYS A 123 6.33 -2.10 -25.44
N GLU A 124 6.44 -1.83 -24.14
CA GLU A 124 6.16 -2.78 -23.07
C GLU A 124 4.95 -2.32 -22.26
N ILE A 125 4.20 -3.31 -21.74
CA ILE A 125 3.15 -3.06 -20.76
C ILE A 125 3.78 -3.27 -19.39
N THR A 126 3.70 -2.25 -18.54
CA THR A 126 4.11 -2.34 -17.15
C THR A 126 2.89 -2.45 -16.25
N PHE A 127 3.08 -3.09 -15.10
CA PHE A 127 2.04 -3.25 -14.10
C PHE A 127 2.52 -2.62 -12.78
N GLU A 128 1.57 -2.07 -12.04
CA GLU A 128 1.78 -1.57 -10.69
C GLU A 128 0.68 -2.08 -9.78
N GLN A 129 1.05 -2.57 -8.61
CA GLN A 129 0.06 -2.99 -7.62
C GLN A 129 -0.47 -1.78 -6.87
N VAL A 130 -1.80 -1.67 -6.79
CA VAL A 130 -2.48 -0.70 -5.94
C VAL A 130 -3.25 -1.49 -4.88
N SER A 131 -3.03 -1.15 -3.61
CA SER A 131 -3.76 -1.73 -2.49
C SER A 131 -4.67 -0.67 -1.88
N ILE A 132 -5.91 -1.03 -1.57
CA ILE A 132 -6.91 -0.11 -0.98
C ILE A 132 -7.52 -0.78 0.24
N ILE A 133 -7.60 -0.01 1.33
CA ILE A 133 -8.34 -0.33 2.55
C ILE A 133 -9.26 0.88 2.82
N PRO A 134 -10.59 0.73 2.70
CA PRO A 134 -11.55 1.81 2.91
C PRO A 134 -11.89 2.00 4.39
#